data_AF-A0A2A8SBG4-F1
#
_entry.id   AF-A0A2A8SBG4-F1
#
_cell.length_a   1.000
_cell.length_b   1.000
_cell.length_c   1.000
_cell.angle_alpha   90.00
_cell.angle_beta   90.00
_cell.angle_gamma   90.00
#
_symmetry.space_group_name_H-M   'P 1'
#
loop_
_entity.id
_entity.type
_entity.pdbx_description
1 polymer ?
#
loop_
_entity_poly.entity_id
_entity_poly.type
_entity_poly.pdbx_seq_one_letter_code
_entity_poly.pdbx_strand_id
1 'polypeptide(L)'
;MNKITNNGESSVQILNVFERFTKKAVWPGYVGCLWAFMYAVFVRFYEAAGGKIGLSGQFNDPKSVYMASYIAGVIIMLCGFALLLLIKPWGKVIPKWVPLIGNRKIHRLILLIPTLIGTAFLIAHGVSGMITKALLLAGVITINFPGWIVLDVHSLAVWDLLFYEPWFVIMGILAGLTASHYAQASGVSLSAFRRCTLIYLSLVFLLTALFVFAIIFDFGKL
;
A
#
# COMPACT_ATOMS: atom_id res chain seq x y z
N MET A 1 44.13 -38.68 24.06
CA MET A 1 43.16 -38.16 25.04
C MET A 1 42.02 -37.52 24.28
N ASN A 2 40.94 -38.28 24.07
CA ASN A 2 39.75 -37.86 23.34
C ASN A 2 38.75 -37.24 24.33
N LYS A 3 38.29 -36.01 24.10
CA LYS A 3 36.92 -35.64 24.47
C LYS A 3 36.36 -34.66 23.44
N ILE A 4 35.32 -35.17 22.80
CA ILE A 4 34.51 -34.62 21.73
C ILE A 4 33.43 -33.70 22.34
N THR A 5 33.17 -32.61 21.63
CA THR A 5 31.96 -31.75 21.57
C THR A 5 31.32 -31.25 22.86
N ASN A 6 31.18 -29.92 22.95
CA ASN A 6 29.95 -29.31 23.48
C ASN A 6 29.39 -28.32 22.46
N ASN A 7 28.47 -28.86 21.65
CA ASN A 7 27.19 -28.27 21.29
C ASN A 7 27.17 -26.75 21.06
N GLY A 8 27.22 -26.38 19.78
CA GLY A 8 26.54 -25.20 19.31
C GLY A 8 25.06 -25.32 19.66
N GLU A 9 24.66 -24.66 20.74
CA GLU A 9 23.28 -24.28 20.93
C GLU A 9 22.89 -23.39 19.75
N SER A 10 22.35 -24.00 18.70
CA SER A 10 21.51 -23.26 17.77
C SER A 10 20.36 -22.76 18.62
N SER A 11 20.46 -21.52 19.10
CA SER A 11 19.37 -20.83 19.75
C SER A 11 18.16 -20.99 18.83
N VAL A 12 17.23 -21.85 19.22
CA VAL A 12 16.02 -22.08 18.46
C VAL A 12 15.30 -20.74 18.54
N GLN A 13 15.45 -19.91 17.51
CA GLN A 13 14.84 -18.59 17.48
C GLN A 13 13.33 -18.79 17.49
N ILE A 14 12.74 -18.59 18.67
CA ILE A 14 11.30 -18.72 18.87
C ILE A 14 10.64 -17.61 18.04
N LEU A 15 9.87 -18.04 17.03
CA LEU A 15 9.09 -17.14 16.19
C LEU A 15 7.91 -16.60 17.00
N ASN A 16 7.68 -15.29 16.98
CA ASN A 16 6.48 -14.69 17.56
C ASN A 16 5.24 -14.97 16.68
N VAL A 17 4.05 -14.61 17.16
CA VAL A 17 2.78 -14.86 16.46
C VAL A 17 2.79 -14.24 15.05
N PHE A 18 3.24 -12.99 14.94
CA PHE A 18 3.29 -12.26 13.68
C PHE A 18 4.23 -12.90 12.65
N GLU A 19 5.41 -13.36 13.07
CA GLU A 19 6.40 -14.03 12.22
C GLU A 19 5.86 -15.38 11.72
N ARG A 20 5.27 -16.19 12.60
CA ARG A 20 4.65 -17.46 12.20
C ARG A 20 3.53 -17.24 11.18
N PHE A 21 2.72 -16.22 11.42
CA PHE A 21 1.62 -15.85 10.54
C PHE A 21 2.14 -15.44 9.16
N THR A 22 2.99 -14.41 9.10
CA THR A 22 3.50 -13.85 7.83
C THR A 22 4.36 -14.84 7.05
N LYS A 23 5.06 -15.77 7.72
CA LYS A 23 5.82 -16.84 7.05
C LYS A 23 4.92 -17.78 6.22
N LYS A 24 3.67 -18.00 6.63
CA LYS A 24 2.72 -18.92 5.96
C LYS A 24 1.64 -18.19 5.14
N ALA A 25 1.34 -16.93 5.47
CA ALA A 25 0.24 -16.19 4.89
C ALA A 25 0.55 -15.67 3.47
N VAL A 26 0.26 -16.49 2.46
CA VAL A 26 0.26 -16.05 1.04
C VAL A 26 -1.07 -15.40 0.62
N TRP A 27 -2.14 -15.67 1.37
CA TRP A 27 -3.48 -15.15 1.09
C TRP A 27 -3.57 -13.62 0.94
N PRO A 28 -2.80 -12.78 1.68
CA PRO A 28 -2.87 -11.34 1.53
C PRO A 28 -2.50 -10.87 0.12
N GLY A 29 -1.64 -11.62 -0.59
CA GLY A 29 -1.30 -11.29 -1.97
C GLY A 29 -2.44 -11.55 -2.95
N TYR A 30 -3.21 -12.62 -2.76
CA TYR A 30 -4.40 -12.89 -3.58
C TYR A 30 -5.53 -11.92 -3.28
N VAL A 31 -5.82 -11.70 -1.99
CA VAL A 31 -6.87 -10.78 -1.57
C VAL A 31 -6.49 -9.35 -1.95
N GLY A 32 -5.24 -8.94 -1.77
CA GLY A 32 -4.75 -7.63 -2.20
C GLY A 32 -4.85 -7.43 -3.71
N CYS A 33 -4.54 -8.46 -4.52
CA CYS A 33 -4.76 -8.40 -5.97
C CYS A 33 -6.25 -8.20 -6.29
N LEU A 34 -7.14 -9.00 -5.71
CA LEU A 34 -8.59 -8.86 -5.92
C LEU A 34 -9.10 -7.48 -5.47
N TRP A 35 -8.64 -7.00 -4.32
CA TRP A 35 -9.00 -5.71 -3.75
C TRP A 35 -8.57 -4.54 -4.65
N ALA A 36 -7.35 -4.59 -5.18
CA ALA A 36 -6.88 -3.61 -6.17
C ALA A 36 -7.73 -3.63 -7.44
N PHE A 37 -8.09 -4.83 -7.93
CA PHE A 37 -8.95 -4.99 -9.10
C PHE A 37 -10.34 -4.41 -8.89
N MET A 38 -10.98 -4.72 -7.76
CA MET A 38 -12.29 -4.18 -7.41
C MET A 38 -12.26 -2.65 -7.41
N TYR A 39 -11.22 -2.03 -6.84
CA TYR A 39 -11.08 -0.58 -6.85
C TYR A 39 -10.84 -0.02 -8.25
N ALA A 40 -9.92 -0.62 -9.01
CA ALA A 40 -9.60 -0.19 -10.36
C ALA A 40 -10.85 -0.21 -11.25
N VAL A 41 -11.66 -1.28 -11.18
CA VAL A 41 -12.85 -1.44 -12.01
C VAL A 41 -14.02 -0.60 -11.52
N PHE A 42 -14.44 -0.79 -10.27
CA PHE A 42 -15.70 -0.21 -9.78
C PHE A 42 -15.59 1.25 -9.36
N VAL A 43 -14.37 1.72 -9.07
CA VAL A 43 -14.14 3.11 -8.67
C VAL A 43 -13.48 3.85 -9.82
N ARG A 44 -12.27 3.48 -10.21
CA ARG A 44 -11.46 4.28 -11.13
C ARG A 44 -11.90 4.23 -12.59
N PHE A 45 -12.17 3.05 -13.14
CA PHE A 45 -12.68 2.93 -14.51
C PHE A 45 -14.14 3.38 -14.62
N TYR A 46 -14.93 3.21 -13.57
CA TYR A 46 -16.26 3.80 -13.48
C TYR A 46 -16.22 5.34 -13.53
N GLU A 47 -15.39 5.98 -12.71
CA GLU A 47 -15.15 7.43 -12.75
C GLU A 47 -14.64 7.88 -14.14
N ALA A 48 -13.69 7.13 -14.72
CA ALA A 48 -13.15 7.42 -16.05
C ALA A 48 -14.20 7.36 -17.16
N ALA A 49 -15.23 6.52 -16.98
CA ALA A 49 -16.37 6.42 -17.90
C ALA A 49 -17.43 7.53 -17.67
N GLY A 50 -17.17 8.50 -16.78
CA GLY A 50 -18.11 9.56 -16.42
C GLY A 50 -19.14 9.15 -15.36
N GLY A 51 -18.87 8.07 -14.63
CA GLY A 51 -19.64 7.67 -13.47
C GLY A 51 -19.70 8.79 -12.42
N LYS A 52 -20.81 8.87 -11.68
CA LYS A 52 -21.10 9.97 -10.74
C LYS A 52 -21.32 9.51 -9.30
N ILE A 53 -21.38 8.21 -9.04
CA ILE A 53 -21.50 7.68 -7.69
C ILE A 53 -20.25 8.08 -6.89
N GLY A 54 -20.45 8.69 -5.72
CA GLY A 54 -19.37 9.19 -4.85
C GLY A 54 -18.83 10.57 -5.24
N LEU A 55 -19.23 11.12 -6.38
CA LEU A 55 -18.86 12.48 -6.78
C LEU A 55 -19.82 13.48 -6.15
N SER A 56 -19.27 14.32 -5.27
CA SER A 56 -20.04 15.31 -4.51
C SER A 56 -20.01 16.71 -5.15
N GLY A 57 -19.75 16.80 -6.46
CA GLY A 57 -19.60 18.09 -7.11
C GLY A 57 -19.31 18.03 -8.61
N GLN A 58 -18.97 19.19 -9.17
CA GLN A 58 -18.59 19.36 -10.58
C GLN A 58 -17.18 19.92 -10.68
N PHE A 59 -16.32 19.28 -11.47
CA PHE A 59 -14.96 19.72 -11.71
C PHE A 59 -14.88 20.83 -12.76
N ASN A 60 -13.87 21.69 -12.62
CA ASN A 60 -13.54 22.74 -13.58
C ASN A 60 -13.14 22.15 -14.95
N ASP A 61 -12.40 21.03 -14.94
CA ASP A 61 -12.02 20.30 -16.15
C ASP A 61 -12.32 18.79 -15.98
N PRO A 62 -13.54 18.36 -16.33
CA PRO A 62 -13.94 16.96 -16.18
C PRO A 62 -13.09 16.00 -17.02
N LYS A 63 -12.57 16.44 -18.18
CA LYS A 63 -11.83 15.55 -19.09
C LYS A 63 -10.49 15.13 -18.50
N SER A 64 -9.76 16.05 -17.88
CA SER A 64 -8.50 15.70 -17.20
C SER A 64 -8.73 14.77 -16.01
N VAL A 65 -9.82 14.94 -15.26
CA VAL A 65 -10.18 14.04 -14.16
C VAL A 65 -10.48 12.63 -14.67
N TYR A 66 -11.26 12.49 -15.75
CA TYR A 66 -11.54 11.17 -16.32
C TYR A 66 -10.27 10.45 -16.79
N MET A 67 -9.36 11.17 -17.46
CA MET A 67 -8.08 10.63 -17.88
C MET A 67 -7.21 10.23 -16.67
N ALA A 68 -7.16 11.07 -15.63
CA ALA A 68 -6.44 10.78 -14.40
C ALA A 68 -7.00 9.52 -13.70
N SER A 69 -8.32 9.38 -13.61
CA SER A 69 -8.96 8.17 -13.06
C SER A 69 -8.65 6.94 -13.90
N TYR A 70 -8.62 7.03 -15.23
CA TYR A 70 -8.22 5.91 -16.10
C TYR A 70 -6.78 5.47 -15.82
N ILE A 71 -5.83 6.41 -15.83
CA ILE A 71 -4.41 6.13 -15.57
C ILE A 71 -4.24 5.54 -14.17
N ALA A 72 -4.89 6.11 -13.17
CA ALA A 72 -4.87 5.59 -11.80
C ALA A 72 -5.41 4.15 -11.73
N GLY A 73 -6.52 3.86 -12.41
CA GLY A 73 -7.08 2.51 -12.49
C GLY A 73 -6.09 1.49 -13.07
N VAL A 74 -5.42 1.84 -14.17
CA VAL A 74 -4.38 0.97 -14.77
C VAL A 74 -3.22 0.74 -13.80
N ILE A 75 -2.69 1.80 -13.18
CA ILE A 75 -1.58 1.70 -12.22
C ILE A 75 -1.97 0.81 -11.03
N ILE A 76 -3.16 1.00 -10.46
CA ILE A 76 -3.65 0.22 -9.32
C ILE A 76 -3.79 -1.26 -9.70
N MET A 77 -4.32 -1.55 -10.88
CA MET A 77 -4.42 -2.92 -11.39
C MET A 77 -3.05 -3.58 -11.54
N LEU A 78 -2.06 -2.85 -12.07
CA LEU A 78 -0.66 -3.32 -12.15
C LEU A 78 -0.05 -3.56 -10.77
N CYS A 79 -0.30 -2.68 -9.80
CA CYS A 79 0.11 -2.89 -8.41
C CYS A 79 -0.54 -4.14 -7.80
N GLY A 80 -1.81 -4.40 -8.11
CA GLY A 80 -2.51 -5.64 -7.74
C GLY A 80 -1.81 -6.88 -8.27
N PHE A 81 -1.44 -6.89 -9.56
CA PHE A 81 -0.64 -7.96 -10.15
C PHE A 81 0.76 -8.08 -9.53
N ALA A 82 1.38 -6.96 -9.15
CA ALA A 82 2.67 -6.97 -8.46
C ALA A 82 2.60 -7.74 -7.13
N LEU A 83 1.48 -7.71 -6.41
CA LEU A 83 1.33 -8.54 -5.21
C LEU A 83 1.36 -10.04 -5.52
N LEU A 84 0.85 -10.46 -6.69
CA LEU A 84 0.97 -11.86 -7.13
C LEU A 84 2.41 -12.23 -7.46
N LEU A 85 3.18 -11.30 -8.06
CA LEU A 85 4.62 -11.49 -8.32
C LEU A 85 5.40 -11.77 -7.02
N LEU A 86 5.04 -11.14 -5.90
CA LEU A 86 5.70 -11.38 -4.62
C LEU A 86 5.43 -12.80 -4.07
N ILE A 87 4.24 -13.36 -4.27
CA ILE A 87 3.89 -14.66 -3.66
C ILE A 87 4.18 -15.86 -4.58
N LYS A 88 4.24 -15.66 -5.90
CA LYS A 88 4.39 -16.76 -6.87
C LYS A 88 5.85 -17.02 -7.25
N PRO A 89 6.21 -18.28 -7.57
CA PRO A 89 7.57 -18.62 -7.97
C PRO A 89 8.01 -17.93 -9.27
N TRP A 90 7.07 -17.68 -10.20
CA TRP A 90 7.35 -16.99 -11.46
C TRP A 90 7.72 -15.51 -11.29
N GLY A 91 7.40 -14.87 -10.16
CA GLY A 91 7.87 -13.52 -9.87
C GLY A 91 9.30 -13.42 -9.34
N LYS A 92 9.97 -14.56 -9.13
CA LYS A 92 11.37 -14.60 -8.64
C LYS A 92 12.40 -14.83 -9.74
N VAL A 93 11.96 -15.20 -10.94
CA VAL A 93 12.84 -15.58 -12.05
C VAL A 93 12.35 -14.90 -13.32
N ILE A 94 13.29 -14.33 -14.07
CA ILE A 94 12.98 -13.70 -15.35
C ILE A 94 12.58 -14.79 -16.36
N PRO A 95 11.44 -14.63 -17.08
CA PRO A 95 11.01 -15.61 -18.07
C PRO A 95 12.08 -15.93 -19.11
N LYS A 96 12.16 -17.19 -19.55
CA LYS A 96 13.20 -17.67 -20.49
C LYS A 96 13.21 -16.95 -21.84
N TRP A 97 12.07 -16.39 -22.25
CA TRP A 97 11.90 -15.71 -23.54
C TRP A 97 12.44 -14.27 -23.55
N VAL A 98 12.84 -13.71 -22.40
CA VAL A 98 13.43 -12.36 -22.33
C VAL A 98 14.88 -12.41 -22.81
N PRO A 99 15.23 -11.75 -23.92
CA PRO A 99 16.61 -11.72 -24.43
C PRO A 99 17.58 -11.17 -23.36
N LEU A 100 18.82 -11.67 -23.34
CA LEU A 100 19.95 -11.24 -22.47
C LEU A 100 19.87 -11.61 -20.97
N ILE A 101 18.68 -11.68 -20.37
CA ILE A 101 18.52 -11.83 -18.90
C ILE A 101 17.60 -12.99 -18.49
N GLY A 102 17.08 -13.76 -19.44
CA GLY A 102 16.23 -14.93 -19.19
C GLY A 102 16.84 -15.92 -18.18
N ASN A 103 15.98 -16.49 -17.34
CA ASN A 103 16.32 -17.47 -16.30
C ASN A 103 17.22 -16.94 -15.16
N ARG A 104 17.48 -15.64 -15.07
CA ARG A 104 18.17 -15.02 -13.93
C ARG A 104 17.19 -14.79 -12.77
N LYS A 105 17.69 -14.91 -11.53
CA LYS A 105 16.93 -14.58 -10.32
C LYS A 105 16.80 -13.07 -10.18
N ILE A 106 15.58 -12.60 -9.93
CA ILE A 106 15.32 -11.19 -9.65
C ILE A 106 15.83 -10.88 -8.25
N HIS A 107 16.58 -9.78 -8.10
CA HIS A 107 17.05 -9.35 -6.80
C HIS A 107 15.84 -8.96 -5.93
N ARG A 108 15.73 -9.54 -4.73
CA ARG A 108 14.55 -9.38 -3.85
C ARG A 108 14.16 -7.92 -3.60
N LEU A 109 15.13 -7.01 -3.53
CA LEU A 109 14.87 -5.60 -3.26
C LEU A 109 14.11 -4.90 -4.40
N ILE A 110 14.18 -5.40 -5.64
CA ILE A 110 13.48 -4.83 -6.79
C ILE A 110 11.97 -4.91 -6.62
N LEU A 111 11.47 -6.00 -6.02
CA LEU A 111 10.05 -6.14 -5.72
C LEU A 111 9.71 -5.57 -4.34
N LEU A 112 10.57 -5.83 -3.35
CA LEU A 112 10.27 -5.46 -1.97
C LEU A 112 10.23 -3.95 -1.74
N ILE A 113 11.19 -3.18 -2.27
CA ILE A 113 11.27 -1.73 -2.00
C ILE A 113 10.05 -0.99 -2.58
N PRO A 114 9.67 -1.14 -3.86
CA PRO A 114 8.49 -0.47 -4.40
C PRO A 114 7.21 -0.86 -3.65
N THR A 115 7.06 -2.13 -3.26
CA THR A 115 5.89 -2.56 -2.47
C THR A 115 5.87 -1.93 -1.08
N LEU A 116 7.02 -1.79 -0.42
CA LEU A 116 7.11 -1.10 0.88
C LEU A 116 6.83 0.40 0.76
N ILE A 117 7.33 1.05 -0.29
CA ILE A 117 7.02 2.47 -0.57
C ILE A 117 5.52 2.64 -0.81
N GLY A 118 4.94 1.82 -1.70
CA GLY A 118 3.51 1.84 -1.99
C GLY A 118 2.66 1.57 -0.74
N THR A 119 3.05 0.59 0.08
CA THR A 119 2.38 0.30 1.35
C THR A 119 2.41 1.51 2.29
N ALA A 120 3.57 2.16 2.42
CA ALA A 120 3.73 3.31 3.31
C ALA A 120 2.86 4.47 2.85
N PHE A 121 2.86 4.74 1.54
CA PHE A 121 2.00 5.77 0.94
C PHE A 121 0.52 5.46 1.15
N LEU A 122 0.07 4.22 0.91
CA LEU A 122 -1.34 3.82 1.08
C LEU A 122 -1.83 3.96 2.52
N ILE A 123 -1.02 3.53 3.50
CA ILE A 123 -1.34 3.69 4.93
C ILE A 123 -1.37 5.17 5.29
N ALA A 124 -0.34 5.93 4.92
CA ALA A 124 -0.26 7.34 5.26
C ALA A 124 -1.38 8.16 4.63
N HIS A 125 -1.67 7.92 3.34
CA HIS A 125 -2.78 8.53 2.62
C HIS A 125 -4.11 8.20 3.31
N GLY A 126 -4.43 6.92 3.48
CA GLY A 126 -5.69 6.47 4.09
C GLY A 126 -5.91 7.01 5.49
N VAL A 127 -4.92 6.84 6.39
CA VAL A 127 -5.06 7.27 7.78
C VAL A 127 -5.12 8.79 7.90
N SER A 128 -4.30 9.53 7.14
CA SER A 128 -4.33 10.99 7.18
C SER A 128 -5.64 11.55 6.61
N GLY A 129 -6.18 10.95 5.55
CA GLY A 129 -7.50 11.25 5.02
C GLY A 129 -8.58 11.03 6.06
N MET A 130 -8.61 9.86 6.73
CA MET A 130 -9.59 9.59 7.79
C MET A 130 -9.55 10.65 8.91
N ILE A 131 -8.35 10.99 9.40
CA ILE A 131 -8.18 11.99 10.47
C ILE A 131 -8.67 13.36 10.01
N THR A 132 -8.21 13.82 8.85
CA THR A 132 -8.49 15.17 8.35
C THR A 132 -9.96 15.35 7.96
N LYS A 133 -10.61 14.33 7.38
CA LYS A 133 -12.05 14.37 7.10
C LYS A 133 -12.90 14.32 8.36
N ALA A 134 -12.49 13.56 9.38
CA ALA A 134 -13.16 13.58 10.68
C ALA A 134 -13.07 14.96 11.35
N LEU A 135 -11.89 15.60 11.32
CA LEU A 135 -11.70 16.96 11.83
C LEU A 135 -12.50 18.00 11.03
N LEU A 136 -12.57 17.85 9.70
CA LEU A 136 -13.37 18.70 8.82
C LEU A 136 -14.87 18.58 9.14
N LEU A 137 -15.39 17.36 9.29
CA LEU A 137 -16.80 17.11 9.65
C LEU A 137 -17.13 17.61 11.06
N ALA A 138 -16.16 17.58 11.97
CA ALA A 138 -16.29 18.15 13.31
C ALA A 138 -16.20 19.70 13.33
N GLY A 139 -15.91 20.34 12.20
CA GLY A 139 -15.74 21.80 12.09
C GLY A 139 -14.45 22.33 12.73
N VAL A 140 -13.47 21.46 13.01
CA VAL A 140 -12.20 21.84 13.65
C VAL A 140 -11.23 22.47 12.66
N ILE A 141 -11.24 22.01 11.40
CA ILE A 141 -10.37 22.52 10.34
C ILE A 141 -11.20 22.86 9.09
N THR A 142 -10.64 23.71 8.24
CA THR A 142 -11.17 23.98 6.90
C THR A 142 -10.16 23.51 5.86
N ILE A 143 -10.64 22.85 4.80
CA ILE A 143 -9.80 22.37 3.71
C ILE A 143 -10.25 23.05 2.43
N ASN A 144 -9.30 23.65 1.71
CA ASN A 144 -9.55 24.23 0.41
C ASN A 144 -9.49 23.15 -0.66
N PHE A 145 -10.53 23.04 -1.49
CA PHE A 145 -10.60 22.08 -2.59
C PHE A 145 -10.49 22.81 -3.94
N PRO A 146 -9.27 23.12 -4.41
CA PRO A 146 -9.10 23.73 -5.73
C PRO A 146 -9.57 22.78 -6.83
N GLY A 147 -10.07 23.32 -7.94
CA GLY A 147 -10.48 22.53 -9.12
C GLY A 147 -11.95 22.14 -9.19
N TRP A 148 -12.77 22.56 -8.23
CA TRP A 148 -14.22 22.34 -8.22
C TRP A 148 -14.99 23.64 -8.53
N ILE A 149 -16.04 23.52 -9.35
CA ILE A 149 -17.01 24.61 -9.64
C ILE A 149 -18.03 24.69 -8.50
N VAL A 150 -18.58 23.51 -8.14
CA VAL A 150 -19.55 23.32 -7.06
C VAL A 150 -19.13 22.07 -6.31
N LEU A 151 -19.07 22.15 -4.98
CA LEU A 151 -18.68 21.03 -4.13
C LEU A 151 -19.53 20.99 -2.86
N ASP A 152 -20.18 19.86 -2.63
CA ASP A 152 -20.71 19.49 -1.33
C ASP A 152 -19.60 18.83 -0.50
N VAL A 153 -18.98 19.65 0.35
CA VAL A 153 -17.85 19.24 1.20
C VAL A 153 -18.26 18.18 2.22
N HIS A 154 -19.49 18.24 2.73
CA HIS A 154 -19.97 17.29 3.74
C HIS A 154 -20.16 15.91 3.12
N SER A 155 -20.87 15.83 2.00
CA SER A 155 -21.06 14.56 1.28
C SER A 155 -19.73 13.96 0.81
N LEU A 156 -18.80 14.80 0.34
CA LEU A 156 -17.45 14.36 -0.04
C LEU A 156 -16.73 13.74 1.16
N ALA A 157 -16.70 14.45 2.29
CA ALA A 157 -15.96 14.01 3.47
C ALA A 157 -16.53 12.72 4.07
N VAL A 158 -17.85 12.56 4.10
CA VAL A 158 -18.50 11.31 4.56
C VAL A 158 -18.17 10.16 3.62
N TRP A 159 -18.25 10.38 2.31
CA TRP A 159 -17.96 9.35 1.33
C TRP A 159 -16.48 8.92 1.36
N ASP A 160 -15.56 9.88 1.46
CA ASP A 160 -14.14 9.61 1.63
C ASP A 160 -13.88 8.77 2.90
N LEU A 161 -14.44 9.21 4.03
CA LEU A 161 -14.22 8.58 5.34
C LEU A 161 -14.77 7.15 5.42
N LEU A 162 -15.91 6.88 4.79
CA LEU A 162 -16.58 5.57 4.86
C LEU A 162 -16.12 4.59 3.78
N PHE A 163 -15.71 5.08 2.61
CA PHE A 163 -15.41 4.22 1.46
C PHE A 163 -13.97 4.37 0.96
N TYR A 164 -13.52 5.56 0.57
CA TYR A 164 -12.21 5.71 -0.08
C TYR A 164 -11.04 5.45 0.88
N GLU A 165 -11.02 6.12 2.03
CA GLU A 165 -9.87 6.07 2.92
C GLU A 165 -9.68 4.68 3.57
N PRO A 166 -10.74 4.02 4.08
CA PRO A 166 -10.62 2.65 4.57
C PRO A 166 -10.11 1.68 3.49
N TRP A 167 -10.49 1.90 2.22
CA TRP A 167 -10.02 1.07 1.11
C TRP A 167 -8.51 1.10 0.97
N PHE A 168 -7.92 2.30 1.04
CA PHE A 168 -6.47 2.49 0.96
C PHE A 168 -5.74 1.90 2.16
N VAL A 169 -6.28 2.05 3.37
CA VAL A 169 -5.70 1.44 4.58
C VAL A 169 -5.68 -0.08 4.47
N ILE A 170 -6.81 -0.70 4.09
CA ILE A 170 -6.91 -2.15 3.89
C ILE A 170 -5.90 -2.61 2.83
N MET A 171 -5.81 -1.90 1.70
CA MET A 171 -4.85 -2.21 0.64
C MET A 171 -3.40 -2.13 1.14
N GLY A 172 -3.07 -1.09 1.91
CA GLY A 172 -1.77 -0.94 2.55
C GLY A 172 -1.44 -2.11 3.47
N ILE A 173 -2.37 -2.52 4.33
CA ILE A 173 -2.19 -3.68 5.22
C ILE A 173 -1.94 -4.96 4.41
N LEU A 174 -2.75 -5.23 3.38
CA LEU A 174 -2.59 -6.41 2.52
C LEU A 174 -1.23 -6.43 1.79
N ALA A 175 -0.81 -5.28 1.25
CA ALA A 175 0.49 -5.13 0.60
C ALA A 175 1.66 -5.31 1.59
N GLY A 176 1.56 -4.74 2.80
CA GLY A 176 2.57 -4.87 3.85
C GLY A 176 2.72 -6.31 4.38
N LEU A 177 1.60 -7.02 4.53
CA LEU A 177 1.62 -8.45 4.88
C LEU A 177 2.24 -9.30 3.77
N THR A 178 1.94 -8.97 2.51
CA THR A 178 2.53 -9.64 1.34
C THR A 178 4.05 -9.39 1.25
N ALA A 179 4.50 -8.16 1.48
CA ALA A 179 5.90 -7.80 1.57
C ALA A 179 6.62 -8.53 2.72
N SER A 180 5.97 -8.65 3.87
CA SER A 180 6.49 -9.36 5.05
C SER A 180 6.66 -10.85 4.79
N HIS A 181 5.68 -11.47 4.11
CA HIS A 181 5.79 -12.85 3.64
C HIS A 181 6.97 -13.00 2.67
N TYR A 182 7.05 -12.14 1.65
CA TYR A 182 8.09 -12.20 0.63
C TYR A 182 9.50 -12.03 1.21
N ALA A 183 9.69 -11.11 2.16
CA ALA A 183 10.97 -10.90 2.81
C ALA A 183 11.46 -12.17 3.53
N GLN A 184 10.59 -12.81 4.31
CA GLN A 184 10.93 -14.06 4.99
C GLN A 184 11.15 -15.22 4.02
N ALA A 185 10.29 -15.34 2.99
CA ALA A 185 10.43 -16.36 1.94
C ALA A 185 11.67 -16.14 1.05
N SER A 186 12.30 -14.97 1.12
CA SER A 186 13.54 -14.61 0.39
C SER A 186 14.81 -14.77 1.25
N GLY A 187 14.69 -15.39 2.44
CA GLY A 187 15.83 -15.74 3.29
C GLY A 187 16.40 -14.58 4.11
N VAL A 188 15.63 -13.52 4.35
CA VAL A 188 16.04 -12.45 5.28
C VAL A 188 16.13 -13.05 6.70
N SER A 189 17.23 -12.76 7.42
CA SER A 189 17.39 -13.24 8.79
C SER A 189 16.33 -12.65 9.72
N LEU A 190 15.93 -13.40 10.75
CA LEU A 190 14.85 -12.97 11.64
C LEU A 190 15.19 -11.67 12.38
N SER A 191 16.44 -11.50 12.79
CA SER A 191 16.90 -10.28 13.45
C SER A 191 16.82 -9.06 12.53
N ALA A 192 17.24 -9.21 11.26
CA ALA A 192 17.11 -8.16 10.26
C ALA A 192 15.64 -7.86 9.96
N PHE A 193 14.81 -8.89 9.82
CA PHE A 193 13.37 -8.74 9.61
C PHE A 193 12.72 -7.92 10.73
N ARG A 194 12.93 -8.29 12.01
CA ARG A 194 12.42 -7.56 13.17
C ARG A 194 12.86 -6.10 13.19
N ARG A 195 14.16 -5.84 13.03
CA ARG A 195 14.72 -4.48 13.04
C ARG A 195 14.15 -3.64 11.90
N CYS A 196 14.11 -4.19 10.69
CA CYS A 196 13.56 -3.50 9.52
C CYS A 196 12.07 -3.25 9.67
N THR A 197 11.29 -4.18 10.22
CA THR A 197 9.85 -3.97 10.50
C THR A 197 9.65 -2.83 11.47
N LEU A 198 10.40 -2.77 12.58
CA LEU A 198 10.29 -1.66 13.53
C LEU A 198 10.65 -0.31 12.90
N ILE A 199 11.77 -0.24 12.18
CA ILE A 199 12.18 0.98 11.47
C ILE A 199 11.10 1.40 10.47
N TYR A 200 10.57 0.44 9.69
CA TYR A 200 9.55 0.70 8.70
C TYR A 200 8.25 1.22 9.32
N LEU A 201 7.78 0.62 10.42
CA LEU A 201 6.59 1.10 11.13
C LEU A 201 6.78 2.51 11.67
N SER A 202 7.96 2.83 12.22
CA SER A 202 8.29 4.20 12.64
C SER A 202 8.27 5.18 11.46
N LEU A 203 8.81 4.79 10.30
CA LEU A 203 8.77 5.63 9.09
C LEU A 203 7.34 5.86 8.60
N VAL A 204 6.49 4.81 8.60
CA VAL A 204 5.07 4.94 8.22
C VAL A 204 4.34 5.86 9.17
N PHE A 205 4.58 5.74 10.48
CA PHE A 205 4.01 6.64 11.48
C PHE A 205 4.42 8.11 11.24
N LEU A 206 5.71 8.36 11.05
CA LEU A 206 6.23 9.70 10.78
C LEU A 206 5.68 10.28 9.46
N LEU A 207 5.60 9.48 8.40
CA LEU A 207 5.01 9.89 7.13
C LEU A 207 3.52 10.21 7.26
N THR A 208 2.78 9.41 8.03
CA THR A 208 1.35 9.65 8.30
C THR A 208 1.16 10.95 9.07
N ALA A 209 1.96 11.17 10.13
CA ALA A 209 1.96 12.41 10.87
C ALA A 209 2.26 13.59 9.93
N LEU A 210 3.30 13.49 9.09
CA LEU A 210 3.65 14.52 8.11
C LEU A 210 2.48 14.85 7.18
N PHE A 211 1.75 13.86 6.67
CA PHE A 211 0.58 14.09 5.80
C PHE A 211 -0.54 14.83 6.56
N VAL A 212 -0.84 14.41 7.79
CA VAL A 212 -1.82 15.09 8.65
C VAL A 212 -1.42 16.55 8.89
N PHE A 213 -0.18 16.79 9.29
CA PHE A 213 0.34 18.15 9.51
C PHE A 213 0.31 18.97 8.22
N ALA A 214 0.71 18.41 7.09
CA ALA A 214 0.71 19.11 5.81
C ALA A 214 -0.70 19.55 5.37
N ILE A 215 -1.72 18.72 5.62
CA ILE A 215 -3.12 19.05 5.31
C ILE A 215 -3.67 20.10 6.28
N ILE A 216 -3.40 19.96 7.59
CA ILE A 216 -3.91 20.89 8.61
C ILE A 216 -3.29 22.28 8.50
N PHE A 217 -1.98 22.35 8.25
CA PHE A 217 -1.23 23.61 8.20
C PHE A 217 -1.02 24.15 6.78
N ASP A 218 -1.58 23.50 5.76
CA ASP A 218 -1.51 23.92 4.36
C ASP A 218 -0.07 24.20 3.89
N PHE A 219 0.88 23.32 4.23
CA PHE A 219 2.30 23.49 3.90
C PHE A 219 2.59 23.54 2.39
N GLY A 220 1.61 23.22 1.53
CA GLY A 220 1.73 23.33 0.07
C GLY A 220 1.67 24.76 -0.49
N LYS A 221 1.54 25.78 0.37
CA LYS A 221 1.54 27.21 0.00
C LYS A 221 2.83 27.97 0.34
N LEU A 222 3.84 27.31 0.93
CA LEU A 222 5.19 27.85 1.11
C LEU A 222 6.03 27.58 -0.14
#